data_AF-A0A959M9Q0-F1
#
_entry.id   AF-A0A959M9Q0-F1
#
_cell.length_a   1.000
_cell.length_b   1.000
_cell.length_c   1.000
_cell.angle_alpha   90.00
_cell.angle_beta   90.00
_cell.angle_gamma   90.00
#
_symmetry.space_group_name_H-M   'P 1'
#
loop_
_entity.id
_entity.type
_entity.pdbx_description
1 polymer ?
#
loop_
_entity_poly.entity_id
_entity_poly.type
_entity_poly.pdbx_seq_one_letter_code
_entity_poly.pdbx_strand_id
1 'polypeptide(L)'
;QRDDLVITAINKIVKLCMILCVFICLLANLFPGAFFSIFSQGQDFIHQGIPVLRVVSVDLLLMCLANIWLNGVTGTGKTKMNLLIEIVAITFYLIYSWVFIKIHFISLAFAWANEFVYWSVIFTMAYIFLKSGKWKINK
;
A
#
# COMPACT_ATOMS: atom_id res chain seq x y z
N GLN A 1 -18.86 18.14 -15.99
CA GLN A 1 -19.33 18.55 -14.63
C GLN A 1 -19.32 17.40 -13.61
N ARG A 2 -19.66 16.14 -13.94
CA ARG A 2 -19.58 15.01 -12.98
C ARG A 2 -18.17 14.44 -12.77
N ASP A 3 -17.24 14.64 -13.70
CA ASP A 3 -15.90 14.05 -13.62
C ASP A 3 -15.06 14.57 -12.45
N ASP A 4 -15.22 15.85 -12.08
CA ASP A 4 -14.48 16.46 -10.97
C ASP A 4 -14.96 15.96 -9.59
N LEU A 5 -16.17 15.39 -9.55
CA LEU A 5 -16.72 14.76 -8.35
C LEU A 5 -16.04 13.42 -8.04
N VAL A 6 -15.48 12.73 -9.04
CA VAL A 6 -14.80 11.44 -8.86
C VAL A 6 -13.55 11.62 -8.01
N ILE A 7 -12.69 12.56 -8.38
CA ILE A 7 -11.46 12.87 -7.62
C ILE A 7 -11.81 13.40 -6.23
N THR A 8 -12.87 14.21 -6.12
CA THR A 8 -13.36 14.72 -4.84
C THR A 8 -13.85 13.58 -3.92
N ALA A 9 -14.56 12.60 -4.48
CA ALA A 9 -15.03 11.42 -3.74
C ALA A 9 -13.85 10.54 -3.29
N ILE A 10 -12.90 10.25 -4.19
CA ILE A 10 -11.66 9.53 -3.87
C ILE A 10 -10.94 10.20 -2.69
N ASN A 11 -10.75 11.51 -2.74
CA ASN A 11 -10.06 12.24 -1.67
C ASN A 11 -10.82 12.20 -0.33
N LYS A 12 -12.16 12.20 -0.34
CA LYS A 12 -12.95 12.04 0.89
C LYS A 12 -12.81 10.64 1.48
N ILE A 13 -12.87 9.61 0.63
CA ILE A 13 -12.70 8.21 1.04
C ILE A 13 -11.29 8.00 1.60
N VAL A 14 -10.27 8.51 0.89
CA VAL A 14 -8.87 8.48 1.37
C VAL A 14 -8.75 9.13 2.74
N LYS A 15 -9.30 10.32 2.96
CA LYS A 15 -9.24 10.98 4.28
C LYS A 15 -9.87 10.13 5.38
N LEU A 16 -11.06 9.57 5.14
CA LEU A 16 -11.75 8.74 6.13
C LEU A 16 -10.95 7.46 6.45
N CYS A 17 -10.52 6.72 5.42
CA CYS A 17 -9.74 5.51 5.58
C CYS A 17 -8.38 5.78 6.22
N MET A 18 -7.72 6.89 5.88
CA MET A 18 -6.44 7.29 6.49
C MET A 18 -6.59 7.56 7.98
N ILE A 19 -7.64 8.26 8.42
CA ILE A 19 -7.87 8.52 9.85
C ILE A 19 -8.03 7.22 10.62
N LEU A 20 -8.86 6.30 10.11
CA LEU A 20 -9.09 4.99 10.73
C LEU A 20 -7.81 4.13 10.76
N CYS A 21 -7.08 4.10 9.64
CA CYS A 21 -5.87 3.30 9.52
C CYS A 21 -4.75 3.84 10.43
N VAL A 22 -4.57 5.18 10.48
CA VAL A 22 -3.62 5.82 11.41
C VAL A 22 -3.98 5.51 12.86
N PHE A 23 -5.26 5.57 13.22
CA PHE A 23 -5.70 5.25 14.59
C PHE A 23 -5.33 3.81 14.98
N ILE A 24 -5.61 2.83 14.12
CA ILE A 24 -5.29 1.42 14.37
C ILE A 24 -3.76 1.21 14.42
N CYS A 25 -3.01 1.77 13.46
CA CYS A 25 -1.56 1.66 13.42
C CYS A 25 -0.92 2.29 14.66
N LEU A 26 -1.44 3.42 15.15
CA LEU A 26 -0.95 4.09 16.35
C LEU A 26 -1.15 3.22 17.59
N LEU A 27 -2.33 2.60 17.74
CA LEU A 27 -2.60 1.66 18.82
C LEU A 27 -1.65 0.45 18.79
N ALA A 28 -1.44 -0.12 17.60
CA ALA A 28 -0.51 -1.24 17.43
C ALA A 28 0.94 -0.88 17.77
N ASN A 29 1.38 0.34 17.43
CA ASN A 29 2.75 0.82 17.71
C ASN A 29 2.96 1.27 19.16
N LEU A 30 1.91 1.68 19.88
CA LEU A 30 1.97 2.00 21.30
C LEU A 30 2.15 0.76 22.18
N PHE A 31 1.49 -0.35 21.81
CA PHE A 31 1.53 -1.60 22.58
C PHE A 31 1.96 -2.82 21.74
N PRO A 32 3.15 -2.79 21.11
CA PRO A 32 3.58 -3.84 20.19
C PRO A 32 3.79 -5.18 20.92
N GLY A 33 4.28 -5.14 22.16
CA GLY A 33 4.46 -6.34 22.99
C GLY A 33 3.14 -7.02 23.35
N ALA A 34 2.10 -6.23 23.68
CA ALA A 34 0.77 -6.78 23.95
C ALA A 34 0.17 -7.38 22.68
N PHE A 35 0.32 -6.71 21.53
CA PHE A 35 -0.12 -7.23 20.24
C PHE A 35 0.54 -8.58 19.91
N PHE A 36 1.87 -8.68 20.05
CA PHE A 36 2.57 -9.93 19.76
C PHE A 36 2.39 -11.02 20.82
N SER A 37 2.08 -10.67 22.07
CA SER A 37 1.84 -11.65 23.14
C SER A 37 0.63 -12.56 22.89
N ILE A 38 -0.33 -12.13 22.07
CA ILE A 38 -1.52 -12.92 21.69
C ILE A 38 -1.11 -14.21 20.94
N PHE A 39 0.01 -14.17 20.23
CA PHE A 39 0.50 -15.31 19.44
C PHE A 39 1.32 -16.33 20.27
N SER A 40 1.66 -16.01 21.52
CA SER A 40 2.33 -16.91 22.48
C SER A 40 3.57 -17.65 21.93
N GLN A 41 4.37 -16.99 21.07
CA GLN A 41 5.54 -17.60 20.40
C GLN A 41 6.90 -17.32 21.06
N GLY A 42 6.92 -16.85 22.32
CA GLY A 42 8.16 -16.55 23.06
C GLY A 42 8.72 -15.14 22.82
N GLN A 43 9.76 -14.77 23.58
CA GLN A 43 10.29 -13.39 23.58
C GLN A 43 11.10 -13.03 22.33
N ASP A 44 11.81 -14.00 21.74
CA ASP A 44 12.59 -13.77 20.50
C ASP A 44 11.69 -13.39 19.32
N PHE A 45 10.50 -13.99 19.22
CA PHE A 45 9.50 -13.64 18.22
C PHE A 45 9.03 -12.20 18.38
N ILE A 46 8.76 -11.75 19.61
CA ILE A 46 8.33 -10.38 19.89
C ILE A 46 9.45 -9.40 19.48
N HIS A 47 10.71 -9.70 19.82
CA HIS A 47 11.85 -8.86 19.48
C HIS A 47 12.04 -8.69 17.96
N GLN A 48 11.87 -9.76 17.18
CA GLN A 48 11.97 -9.70 15.72
C GLN A 48 10.71 -9.10 15.06
N GLY A 49 9.55 -9.25 15.69
CA GLY A 49 8.27 -8.74 15.20
C GLY A 49 8.12 -7.23 15.33
N ILE A 50 8.65 -6.61 16.40
CA ILE A 50 8.56 -5.15 16.62
C ILE A 50 9.06 -4.30 15.43
N PRO A 51 10.28 -4.52 14.87
CA PRO A 51 10.74 -3.74 13.73
C PRO A 51 9.89 -3.99 12.48
N VAL A 52 9.42 -5.22 12.28
CA VAL A 52 8.52 -5.57 11.17
C VAL A 52 7.18 -4.85 11.29
N LEU A 53 6.58 -4.84 12.48
CA LEU A 53 5.31 -4.16 12.74
C LEU A 53 5.39 -2.68 12.37
N ARG A 54 6.51 -2.02 12.68
CA ARG A 54 6.72 -0.60 12.33
C ARG A 54 6.75 -0.38 10.82
N VAL A 55 7.45 -1.25 10.07
CA VAL A 55 7.49 -1.19 8.60
C VAL A 55 6.09 -1.42 8.03
N VAL A 56 5.44 -2.51 8.44
CA VAL A 56 4.08 -2.87 7.99
C VAL A 56 3.06 -1.79 8.31
N SER A 57 3.18 -1.12 9.46
CA SER A 57 2.28 -0.03 9.84
C SER A 57 2.34 1.13 8.84
N VAL A 58 3.53 1.47 8.36
CA VAL A 58 3.71 2.51 7.34
C VAL A 58 3.18 2.01 5.99
N ASP A 59 3.45 0.75 5.66
CA ASP A 59 2.98 0.12 4.42
C ASP A 59 1.45 0.08 4.35
N LEU A 60 0.76 -0.20 5.46
CA LEU A 60 -0.70 -0.20 5.54
C LEU A 60 -1.30 1.16 5.17
N LEU A 61 -0.66 2.26 5.59
CA LEU A 61 -1.12 3.61 5.23
C LEU A 61 -1.00 3.84 3.71
N LEU A 62 0.14 3.45 3.15
CA LEU A 62 0.38 3.56 1.71
C LEU A 62 -0.55 2.64 0.91
N MET A 63 -0.77 1.42 1.39
CA MET A 63 -1.70 0.46 0.84
C MET A 63 -3.13 1.03 0.81
N CYS A 64 -3.62 1.61 1.89
CA CYS A 64 -4.95 2.24 1.91
C CYS A 64 -5.06 3.32 0.84
N LEU A 65 -4.05 4.19 0.72
CA LEU A 65 -4.03 5.24 -0.30
C LEU A 65 -4.01 4.64 -1.72
N ALA A 66 -3.06 3.76 -2.00
CA ALA A 66 -2.89 3.13 -3.30
C ALA A 66 -4.14 2.38 -3.75
N ASN A 67 -4.74 1.58 -2.86
CA ASN A 67 -5.95 0.81 -3.16
C ASN A 67 -7.12 1.70 -3.52
N ILE A 68 -7.36 2.82 -2.81
CA ILE A 68 -8.52 3.68 -3.13
C ILE A 68 -8.34 4.33 -4.50
N TRP A 69 -7.12 4.76 -4.84
CA TRP A 69 -6.83 5.31 -6.16
C TRP A 69 -6.96 4.26 -7.27
N LEU A 70 -6.44 3.05 -7.05
CA LEU A 70 -6.54 1.93 -7.98
C LEU A 70 -8.01 1.50 -8.21
N ASN A 71 -8.80 1.39 -7.13
CA ASN A 71 -10.24 1.16 -7.22
C ASN A 71 -10.94 2.29 -7.98
N GLY A 72 -10.47 3.53 -7.86
CA GLY A 72 -10.91 4.66 -8.68
C GLY A 72 -10.66 4.44 -10.18
N VAL A 73 -9.49 3.93 -10.56
CA VAL A 73 -9.15 3.54 -11.96
C VAL A 73 -10.08 2.44 -12.45
N THR A 74 -10.29 1.40 -11.64
CA THR A 74 -11.19 0.29 -11.97
C THR A 74 -12.64 0.78 -12.16
N GLY A 75 -13.07 1.74 -11.34
CA GLY A 75 -14.38 2.39 -11.45
C GLY A 75 -14.63 3.15 -12.76
N THR A 76 -13.58 3.50 -13.53
CA THR A 76 -13.75 4.13 -14.85
C THR A 76 -14.00 3.12 -15.98
N GLY A 77 -14.14 1.83 -15.67
CA GLY A 77 -14.38 0.76 -16.66
C GLY A 77 -13.16 0.40 -17.52
N LYS A 78 -11.97 0.90 -17.17
CA LYS A 78 -10.71 0.64 -17.89
C LYS A 78 -9.91 -0.47 -17.20
N THR A 79 -10.52 -1.64 -17.01
CA THR A 79 -9.91 -2.80 -16.31
C THR A 79 -8.57 -3.23 -16.91
N LYS A 80 -8.38 -3.08 -18.22
CA LYS A 80 -7.09 -3.36 -18.88
C LYS A 80 -5.95 -2.47 -18.35
N MET A 81 -6.25 -1.21 -18.01
CA MET A 81 -5.26 -0.31 -17.42
C MET A 81 -4.96 -0.70 -15.98
N ASN A 82 -5.98 -1.10 -15.22
CA ASN A 82 -5.79 -1.63 -13.86
C ASN A 82 -4.82 -2.81 -13.86
N LEU A 83 -5.07 -3.80 -14.73
CA LEU A 83 -4.21 -4.97 -14.89
C LEU A 83 -2.79 -4.60 -15.31
N LEU A 84 -2.62 -3.62 -16.20
CA LEU A 84 -1.29 -3.15 -16.61
C LEU A 84 -0.51 -2.55 -15.42
N ILE A 85 -1.18 -1.74 -14.59
CA ILE A 85 -0.57 -1.16 -13.39
C ILE A 85 -0.12 -2.26 -12.43
N GLU A 86 -0.97 -3.26 -12.19
CA GLU A 86 -0.63 -4.40 -11.33
C GLU A 86 0.55 -5.21 -11.87
N ILE A 87 0.59 -5.51 -13.17
CA ILE A 87 1.72 -6.24 -13.80
C ILE A 87 3.03 -5.47 -13.63
N VAL A 88 3.02 -4.15 -13.85
CA VAL A 88 4.20 -3.31 -13.69
C VAL A 88 4.64 -3.31 -12.22
N ALA A 89 3.71 -3.13 -11.28
CA ALA A 89 4.01 -3.15 -9.85
C ALA A 89 4.60 -4.48 -9.38
N ILE A 90 4.04 -5.62 -9.83
CA ILE A 90 4.56 -6.95 -9.53
C ILE A 90 5.97 -7.12 -10.13
N THR A 91 6.22 -6.59 -11.32
CA THR A 91 7.55 -6.65 -11.94
C THR A 91 8.59 -5.93 -11.08
N PHE A 92 8.32 -4.72 -10.61
CA PHE A 92 9.22 -3.99 -9.70
C PHE A 92 9.38 -4.70 -8.35
N TYR A 93 8.29 -5.24 -7.80
CA TYR A 93 8.31 -6.03 -6.56
C TYR A 93 9.23 -7.25 -6.67
N LEU A 94 9.16 -8.00 -7.79
CA LEU A 94 10.00 -9.17 -8.02
C LEU A 94 11.47 -8.78 -8.20
N ILE A 95 11.76 -7.69 -8.91
CA ILE A 95 13.13 -7.17 -9.07
C ILE A 95 13.72 -6.78 -7.72
N TYR A 96 12.98 -6.02 -6.91
CA TYR A 96 13.41 -5.64 -5.56
C TYR A 96 13.66 -6.88 -4.70
N SER A 97 12.70 -7.81 -4.67
CA SER A 97 12.81 -9.04 -3.87
C SER A 97 14.00 -9.88 -4.31
N TRP A 98 14.28 -9.99 -5.62
CA TRP A 98 15.46 -10.70 -6.12
C TRP A 98 16.77 -10.06 -5.66
N VAL A 99 16.88 -8.73 -5.70
CA VAL A 99 18.10 -8.03 -5.30
C VAL A 99 18.31 -8.07 -3.78
N PHE A 100 17.28 -7.71 -3.01
CA PHE A 100 17.42 -7.49 -1.57
C PHE A 100 17.21 -8.75 -0.73
N ILE A 101 16.47 -9.75 -1.21
CA ILE A 101 16.28 -10.99 -0.44
C ILE A 101 17.32 -12.02 -0.84
N LYS A 102 17.60 -12.19 -2.14
CA LYS A 102 18.49 -13.26 -2.62
C LYS A 102 19.98 -12.91 -2.53
N ILE A 103 20.37 -11.67 -2.84
CA ILE A 103 21.79 -11.27 -2.91
C ILE A 103 22.26 -10.68 -1.59
N HIS A 104 21.43 -9.87 -0.92
CA HIS A 104 21.78 -9.16 0.32
C HIS A 104 20.77 -9.42 1.42
N PHE A 105 20.74 -10.64 1.99
CA PHE A 105 19.82 -10.95 3.09
C PHE A 105 20.19 -10.14 4.36
N ILE A 106 19.61 -8.95 4.50
CA ILE A 106 19.95 -7.99 5.55
C ILE A 106 19.04 -8.18 6.77
N SER A 107 17.72 -8.19 6.60
CA SER A 107 16.77 -8.46 7.68
C SER A 107 15.35 -8.71 7.18
N LEU A 108 14.50 -9.27 8.06
CA LEU A 108 13.06 -9.47 7.79
C LEU A 108 12.31 -8.14 7.56
N ALA A 109 12.74 -7.06 8.21
CA ALA A 109 12.17 -5.73 8.01
C ALA A 109 12.44 -5.20 6.58
N PHE A 110 13.61 -5.48 6.01
CA PHE A 110 13.94 -5.14 4.62
C PHE A 110 13.17 -5.99 3.61
N ALA A 111 12.88 -7.24 3.96
CA ALA A 111 12.01 -8.08 3.16
C ALA A 111 10.61 -7.45 3.06
N TRP A 112 10.04 -6.99 4.18
CA TRP A 112 8.73 -6.31 4.21
C TRP A 112 8.71 -4.97 3.48
N ALA A 113 9.83 -4.23 3.43
CA ALA A 113 9.91 -2.99 2.67
C ALA A 113 9.66 -3.16 1.16
N ASN A 114 9.61 -4.40 0.64
CA ASN A 114 9.19 -4.66 -0.74
C ASN A 114 7.72 -4.26 -0.99
N GLU A 115 6.85 -4.34 0.02
CA GLU A 115 5.46 -3.92 -0.03
C GLU A 115 5.38 -2.42 -0.28
N PHE A 116 6.25 -1.64 0.36
CA PHE A 116 6.36 -0.21 0.12
C PHE A 116 6.62 0.11 -1.37
N VAL A 117 7.52 -0.64 -2.00
CA VAL A 117 7.80 -0.51 -3.44
C VAL A 117 6.56 -0.82 -4.27
N TYR A 118 5.87 -1.91 -3.96
CA TYR A 118 4.67 -2.31 -4.66
C TYR A 118 3.56 -1.25 -4.59
N TRP A 119 3.19 -0.82 -3.37
CA TRP A 119 2.12 0.15 -3.17
C TRP A 119 2.47 1.54 -3.72
N SER A 120 3.74 1.95 -3.66
CA SER A 120 4.18 3.23 -4.24
C SER A 120 4.06 3.25 -5.76
N VAL A 121 4.41 2.15 -6.44
CA VAL A 121 4.26 2.03 -7.91
C VAL A 121 2.79 2.07 -8.30
N ILE A 122 1.94 1.29 -7.61
CA ILE A 122 0.49 1.30 -7.84
C ILE A 122 -0.08 2.70 -7.67
N PHE A 123 0.20 3.35 -6.54
CA PHE A 123 -0.30 4.68 -6.24
C PHE A 123 0.13 5.69 -7.31
N THR A 124 1.42 5.69 -7.67
CA THR A 124 1.98 6.63 -8.64
C THR A 124 1.31 6.47 -10.00
N MET A 125 1.20 5.25 -10.51
CA MET A 125 0.58 5.01 -11.82
C MET A 125 -0.93 5.28 -11.81
N ALA A 126 -1.64 4.87 -10.76
CA ALA A 126 -3.07 5.13 -10.61
C ALA A 126 -3.36 6.64 -10.51
N TYR A 127 -2.55 7.38 -9.74
CA TYR A 127 -2.63 8.83 -9.61
C TYR A 127 -2.40 9.53 -10.96
N ILE A 128 -1.33 9.17 -11.68
CA ILE A 128 -1.03 9.75 -12.99
C ILE A 128 -2.17 9.44 -13.98
N PHE A 129 -2.68 8.21 -14.00
CA PHE A 129 -3.77 7.84 -14.91
C PHE A 129 -5.04 8.67 -14.66
N LEU A 130 -5.50 8.75 -13.42
CA LEU A 130 -6.68 9.53 -13.06
C LEU A 130 -6.49 11.03 -13.29
N LYS A 131 -5.29 11.57 -13.03
CA LYS A 131 -4.98 12.98 -13.29
C LYS A 131 -4.83 13.30 -14.78
N SER A 132 -4.35 12.36 -15.58
CA SER A 132 -4.14 12.53 -17.02
C SER A 132 -5.44 12.73 -17.82
N GLY A 133 -6.60 12.47 -17.22
CA GLY A 133 -7.90 12.62 -17.88
C GLY A 133 -8.14 11.63 -19.01
N LYS A 134 -7.20 10.71 -19.31
CA LYS A 134 -7.33 9.65 -20.34
C LYS A 134 -8.51 8.68 -20.11
N TRP A 135 -9.09 8.73 -18.92
CA TRP A 135 -10.29 7.99 -18.54
C TRP A 135 -11.58 8.70 -18.94
N LYS A 136 -11.55 10.02 -19.16
CA LYS A 136 -12.69 10.76 -19.70
C LYS A 136 -12.89 10.30 -21.13
N ILE A 137 -14.04 9.70 -21.41
CA ILE A 137 -14.40 9.28 -22.77
C ILE A 137 -14.39 10.55 -23.62
N ASN A 138 -13.56 10.59 -24.68
CA ASN A 138 -13.66 11.62 -25.72
C ASN A 138 -15.12 11.62 -26.20
N LYS A 139 -15.83 12.72 -25.94
CA LYS A 139 -17.00 13.06 -26.73
C LYS A 139 -16.53 13.65 -28.03
#